data_AF-A0A7X4IVT8-F1
#
_entry.id   AF-A0A7X4IVT8-F1
#
_cell.length_a   1.000
_cell.length_b   1.000
_cell.length_c   1.000
_cell.angle_alpha   90.00
_cell.angle_beta   90.00
_cell.angle_gamma   90.00
#
_symmetry.space_group_name_H-M   'P 1'
#
loop_
_entity.id
_entity.type
_entity.pdbx_description
1 polymer ?
#
loop_
_entity_poly.entity_id
_entity_poly.type
_entity_poly.pdbx_seq_one_letter_code
_entity_poly.pdbx_strand_id
1 'polypeptide(L)'
;SLSVEGWTRVKLGVGDVIVMPAGVSHEMADCSEDILMVGGYPDGRDWDNIQERFLTDELFRQAAKRIMMLPIPPRDPVTGEVLQQWHDAPSSVDGGWNDFRDGLDATS
;
A
#
# COMPACT_ATOMS: atom_id res chain seq x y z
N SER A 1 -6.24 -15.13 13.14
CA SER A 1 -6.71 -15.22 11.75
C SER A 1 -7.26 -13.86 11.34
N LEU A 2 -6.52 -13.09 10.55
CA LEU A 2 -7.02 -11.83 9.98
C LEU A 2 -7.40 -12.10 8.53
N SER A 3 -8.64 -12.53 8.32
CA SER A 3 -9.28 -12.51 7.02
C SER A 3 -9.90 -11.13 6.84
N VAL A 4 -9.26 -10.26 6.07
CA VAL A 4 -9.95 -9.13 5.44
C VAL A 4 -10.84 -9.73 4.36
N GLU A 5 -12.09 -10.00 4.67
CA GLU A 5 -13.01 -10.59 3.69
C GLU A 5 -13.37 -9.55 2.61
N GLY A 6 -13.04 -9.89 1.37
CA GLY A 6 -13.59 -9.31 0.15
C GLY A 6 -12.58 -8.57 -0.72
N TRP A 7 -12.36 -9.08 -1.94
CA TRP A 7 -11.77 -8.28 -3.01
C TRP A 7 -12.76 -7.21 -3.47
N THR A 8 -12.32 -5.96 -3.58
CA THR A 8 -13.10 -4.92 -4.26
C THR A 8 -12.69 -4.88 -5.73
N ARG A 9 -13.65 -5.14 -6.65
CA ARG A 9 -13.40 -4.98 -8.08
C ARG A 9 -13.61 -3.52 -8.49
N VAL A 10 -12.57 -2.93 -9.07
CA VAL A 10 -12.61 -1.58 -9.64
C VAL A 10 -12.46 -1.69 -11.14
N LYS A 11 -13.36 -1.06 -11.90
CA LYS A 11 -13.26 -0.95 -13.37
C LYS A 11 -12.69 0.41 -13.72
N LEU A 12 -11.68 0.41 -14.59
CA LEU A 12 -11.03 1.62 -15.08
C LEU A 12 -11.30 1.83 -16.57
N GLY A 13 -11.40 3.10 -16.97
CA GLY A 13 -11.45 3.56 -18.35
C GLY A 13 -10.28 4.48 -18.70
N VAL A 14 -10.28 4.98 -19.94
CA VAL A 14 -9.27 5.91 -20.43
C VAL A 14 -9.31 7.20 -19.61
N GLY A 15 -8.15 7.58 -19.06
CA GLY A 15 -7.98 8.79 -18.25
C GLY A 15 -8.19 8.58 -16.75
N ASP A 16 -8.68 7.41 -16.32
CA ASP A 16 -8.76 7.08 -14.89
C ASP A 16 -7.37 6.78 -14.33
N VAL A 17 -7.17 7.15 -13.07
CA VAL A 17 -5.95 6.79 -12.31
C VAL A 17 -6.34 6.24 -10.96
N ILE A 18 -5.70 5.14 -10.57
CA ILE A 18 -5.75 4.61 -9.21
C ILE A 18 -4.45 4.96 -8.50
N VAL A 19 -4.57 5.57 -7.32
CA VAL A 19 -3.47 5.73 -6.35
C VAL A 19 -3.81 4.89 -5.13
N MET A 20 -2.93 3.96 -4.72
CA MET A 20 -3.15 3.07 -3.59
C MET A 20 -2.10 3.25 -2.49
N PRO A 21 -2.49 3.17 -1.21
CA PRO A 21 -1.53 3.08 -0.11
C PRO A 21 -0.61 1.87 -0.24
N ALA A 22 0.60 2.00 0.30
CA ALA A 22 1.49 0.86 0.43
C ALA A 22 0.86 -0.24 1.30
N GLY A 23 1.10 -1.50 0.93
CA GLY A 23 0.54 -2.67 1.62
C GLY A 23 -0.83 -3.12 1.12
N VAL A 24 -1.46 -2.39 0.19
CA VAL A 24 -2.70 -2.85 -0.47
C VAL A 24 -2.37 -3.91 -1.52
N SER A 25 -2.86 -5.14 -1.28
CA SER A 25 -2.81 -6.21 -2.28
C SER A 25 -3.77 -5.88 -3.43
N HIS A 26 -3.31 -6.09 -4.65
CA HIS A 26 -4.09 -5.85 -5.86
C HIS A 26 -3.76 -6.92 -6.90
N GLU A 27 -4.73 -7.20 -7.77
CA GLU A 27 -4.60 -8.15 -8.86
C GLU A 27 -5.26 -7.54 -10.10
N MET A 28 -4.59 -7.64 -11.25
CA MET A 28 -5.18 -7.31 -12.53
C MET A 28 -6.04 -8.48 -12.99
N ALA A 29 -7.34 -8.43 -12.67
CA ALA A 29 -8.28 -9.51 -12.98
C ALA A 29 -8.70 -9.58 -14.46
N ASP A 30 -8.64 -8.45 -15.17
CA ASP A 30 -8.93 -8.31 -16.60
C ASP A 30 -8.20 -7.07 -17.15
N CYS A 31 -7.82 -7.06 -18.43
CA CYS A 31 -7.15 -5.90 -19.05
C CYS A 31 -7.38 -5.83 -20.57
N SER A 32 -7.40 -4.61 -21.10
CA SER A 32 -7.17 -4.37 -22.53
C SER A 32 -5.68 -4.29 -22.83
N GLU A 33 -5.28 -4.38 -24.11
CA GLU A 33 -3.88 -4.22 -24.53
C GLU A 33 -3.32 -2.82 -24.23
N ASP A 34 -4.19 -1.82 -24.06
CA ASP A 34 -3.83 -0.41 -23.84
C ASP A 34 -3.71 -0.02 -22.35
N ILE A 35 -2.90 -0.73 -21.55
CA ILE A 35 -2.65 -0.42 -20.13
C ILE A 35 -1.19 -0.03 -19.86
N LEU A 36 -0.98 1.03 -19.07
CA LEU A 36 0.32 1.43 -18.56
C LEU A 36 0.31 1.39 -17.03
N MET A 37 1.20 0.58 -16.45
CA MET A 37 1.47 0.56 -15.01
C MET A 37 2.79 1.29 -14.74
N VAL A 38 2.75 2.30 -13.86
CA VAL A 38 3.93 3.01 -13.40
C VAL A 38 4.06 2.82 -11.89
N GLY A 39 5.22 2.33 -11.45
CA GLY A 39 5.62 2.32 -10.05
C GLY A 39 6.66 3.42 -9.81
N GLY A 40 6.49 4.19 -8.74
CA GLY A 40 7.43 5.24 -8.38
C GLY A 40 7.58 5.34 -6.87
N TYR A 41 8.81 5.56 -6.42
CA TYR A 41 9.12 5.81 -5.01
C TYR A 41 9.45 7.30 -4.86
N PRO A 42 8.68 8.05 -4.06
CA PRO A 42 8.93 9.48 -3.85
C PRO A 42 10.38 9.74 -3.45
N ASP A 43 10.93 10.84 -3.98
CA ASP A 43 12.28 11.33 -3.67
C ASP A 43 13.43 10.36 -3.99
N GLY A 44 13.21 9.42 -4.92
CA GLY A 44 14.22 8.45 -5.32
C GLY A 44 14.57 7.45 -4.22
N ARG A 45 13.65 7.22 -3.28
CA ARG A 45 13.82 6.26 -2.18
C ARG A 45 14.15 4.87 -2.74
N ASP A 46 15.09 4.21 -2.07
CA ASP A 46 15.39 2.81 -2.34
C ASP A 46 14.19 1.92 -1.98
N TRP A 47 14.03 0.80 -2.66
CA TRP A 47 12.85 -0.05 -2.53
C TRP A 47 13.21 -1.48 -2.17
N ASP A 48 12.43 -2.03 -1.24
CA ASP A 48 12.58 -3.40 -0.80
C ASP A 48 11.91 -4.35 -1.81
N ASN A 49 12.67 -5.21 -2.47
CA ASN A 49 12.13 -6.31 -3.28
C ASN A 49 12.07 -7.62 -2.49
N ILE A 50 10.99 -7.83 -1.75
CA ILE A 50 10.79 -9.05 -0.97
C ILE A 50 10.02 -10.06 -1.83
N GLN A 51 10.69 -11.13 -2.25
CA GLN A 51 10.06 -12.20 -3.02
C GLN A 51 9.50 -13.26 -2.08
N GLU A 52 8.31 -13.77 -2.40
CA GLU A 52 7.59 -14.76 -1.58
C GLU A 52 8.45 -15.98 -1.21
N ARG A 53 9.28 -16.47 -2.14
CA ARG A 53 10.19 -17.61 -1.90
C ARG A 53 11.21 -17.40 -0.77
N PHE A 54 11.43 -16.15 -0.35
CA PHE A 54 12.36 -15.77 0.73
C PHE A 54 11.63 -15.18 1.94
N LEU A 55 10.29 -15.17 1.93
CA LEU A 55 9.49 -14.58 2.99
C LEU A 55 9.49 -15.49 4.21
N THR A 56 10.11 -15.02 5.30
CA THR A 56 10.00 -15.61 6.63
C THR A 56 8.98 -14.80 7.44
N ASP A 57 8.44 -15.39 8.53
CA ASP A 57 7.54 -14.67 9.44
C ASP A 57 8.17 -13.38 9.98
N GLU A 58 9.47 -13.42 10.30
CA GLU A 58 10.22 -12.25 10.75
C GLU A 58 10.31 -11.18 9.65
N LEU A 59 10.65 -11.58 8.42
CA LEU A 59 10.74 -10.64 7.30
C LEU A 59 9.36 -10.03 6.97
N PHE A 60 8.29 -10.82 7.07
CA PHE A 60 6.92 -10.35 6.92
C PHE A 60 6.59 -9.28 7.97
N ARG A 61 6.87 -9.53 9.26
CA ARG A 61 6.62 -8.57 10.34
C ARG A 61 7.41 -7.28 10.15
N GLN A 62 8.69 -7.38 9.78
CA GLN A 62 9.53 -6.21 9.48
C GLN A 62 8.98 -5.41 8.30
N ALA A 63 8.59 -6.06 7.21
CA ALA A 63 7.99 -5.41 6.04
C ALA A 63 6.68 -4.71 6.40
N ALA A 64 5.78 -5.38 7.14
CA ALA A 64 4.52 -4.79 7.59
C ALA A 64 4.75 -3.52 8.43
N LYS A 65 5.71 -3.55 9.37
CA LYS A 65 6.08 -2.36 10.15
C LYS A 65 6.63 -1.23 9.29
N ARG A 66 7.50 -1.52 8.32
CA ARG A 66 8.04 -0.50 7.40
C ARG A 66 6.94 0.16 6.60
N ILE A 67 6.01 -0.63 6.05
CA ILE A 67 4.85 -0.13 5.31
C ILE A 67 4.02 0.82 6.16
N MET A 68 3.73 0.46 7.43
CA MET A 68 2.94 1.29 8.35
C MET A 68 3.64 2.60 8.78
N MET A 69 4.95 2.74 8.53
CA MET A 69 5.72 3.95 8.84
C MET A 69 5.98 4.83 7.61
N LEU A 70 5.49 4.46 6.43
CA LEU A 70 5.68 5.27 5.23
C LEU A 70 4.93 6.61 5.37
N PRO A 71 5.59 7.75 5.07
CA PRO A 71 4.91 9.03 5.06
C PRO A 71 3.95 9.13 3.85
N ILE A 72 2.91 9.95 3.99
CA ILE A 72 2.11 10.38 2.85
C ILE A 72 3.03 11.17 1.90
N PRO A 73 3.03 10.90 0.58
CA PRO A 73 3.81 11.67 -0.39
C PRO A 73 3.46 13.17 -0.33
N PRO A 74 4.43 14.09 -0.47
CA PRO A 74 4.16 15.52 -0.38
C PRO A 74 3.35 16.07 -1.56
N ARG A 75 3.27 15.31 -2.66
CA ARG A 75 2.51 15.65 -3.86
C ARG A 75 1.79 14.43 -4.41
N ASP A 76 0.61 14.68 -4.97
CA ASP A 76 -0.17 13.75 -5.76
C ASP A 76 0.62 13.35 -7.01
N PRO A 77 0.86 12.05 -7.25
CA PRO A 77 1.61 11.59 -8.43
C PRO A 77 0.89 11.86 -9.75
N VAL A 78 -0.41 12.17 -9.73
CA VAL A 78 -1.23 12.45 -10.91
C VAL A 78 -1.25 13.94 -11.23
N THR A 79 -1.58 14.75 -10.23
CA THR A 79 -1.82 16.20 -10.41
C THR A 79 -0.64 17.08 -10.03
N GLY A 80 0.27 16.58 -9.19
CA GLY A 80 1.35 17.36 -8.59
C GLY A 80 0.91 18.27 -7.44
N GLU A 81 -0.38 18.28 -7.09
CA GLU A 81 -0.94 19.06 -5.98
C GLU A 81 -0.84 18.31 -4.65
N VAL A 82 -1.47 18.82 -3.57
CA VAL A 82 -1.49 18.14 -2.27
C VAL A 82 -2.54 17.02 -2.27
N LEU A 83 -2.20 15.84 -1.75
CA LEU A 83 -3.12 14.71 -1.56
C LEU A 83 -4.07 14.93 -0.37
N GLN A 84 -4.94 15.94 -0.45
CA GLN A 84 -5.79 16.34 0.69
C GLN A 84 -6.65 15.18 1.22
N GLN A 85 -7.20 14.36 0.32
CA GLN A 85 -8.01 13.18 0.68
C GLN A 85 -7.26 12.17 1.57
N TRP A 86 -5.93 12.07 1.41
CA TRP A 86 -5.11 11.17 2.23
C TRP A 86 -4.72 11.81 3.55
N HIS A 87 -4.53 13.13 3.58
CA HIS A 87 -4.32 13.88 4.82
C HIS A 87 -5.56 13.89 5.71
N ASP A 88 -6.75 13.89 5.10
CA ASP A 88 -8.03 13.87 5.81
C ASP A 88 -8.49 12.44 6.18
N ALA A 89 -7.87 11.42 5.58
CA ALA A 89 -8.17 10.04 5.90
C ALA A 89 -7.75 9.72 7.35
N PRO A 90 -8.50 8.86 8.06
CA PRO A 90 -8.12 8.41 9.39
C PRO A 90 -6.70 7.85 9.38
N SER A 91 -5.87 8.27 10.33
CA SER A 91 -4.53 7.71 10.45
C SER A 91 -4.61 6.22 10.84
N SER A 92 -3.51 5.49 10.66
CA SER A 92 -3.40 4.12 11.19
C SER A 92 -3.64 4.05 12.70
N VAL A 93 -3.35 5.12 13.43
CA VAL A 93 -3.67 5.29 14.85
C VAL A 93 -5.17 5.33 15.08
N ASP A 94 -5.88 6.16 14.31
CA ASP A 94 -7.33 6.33 14.42
C ASP A 94 -8.11 5.09 13.96
N GLY A 95 -7.55 4.32 13.02
CA GLY A 95 -8.11 3.07 12.52
C GLY A 95 -7.86 1.84 13.40
N GLY A 96 -7.22 2.00 14.57
CA GLY A 96 -6.92 0.89 15.48
C GLY A 96 -5.81 -0.06 14.99
N TRP A 97 -5.03 0.35 13.98
CA TRP A 97 -3.95 -0.48 13.42
C TRP A 97 -2.71 -0.54 14.31
N ASN A 98 -2.63 0.28 15.36
CA ASN A 98 -1.57 0.19 16.35
C ASN A 98 -1.57 -1.15 17.09
N ASP A 99 -2.74 -1.69 17.42
CA ASP A 99 -2.84 -3.00 18.10
C ASP A 99 -2.31 -4.13 17.21
N PHE A 100 -2.61 -4.06 15.91
CA PHE A 100 -2.03 -4.97 14.92
C PHE A 100 -0.50 -4.83 14.88
N ARG A 101 0.00 -3.60 14.80
CA ARG A 101 1.44 -3.32 14.76
C ARG A 101 2.16 -3.83 16.00
N ASP A 102 1.65 -3.53 17.18
CA ASP A 102 2.26 -3.89 18.45
C ASP A 102 2.15 -5.41 18.67
N GLY A 103 1.10 -6.05 18.15
CA GLY A 103 0.97 -7.51 18.10
C GLY A 103 2.01 -8.22 17.23
N LEU A 104 2.64 -7.54 16.27
CA LEU A 104 3.75 -8.11 15.48
C LEU A 104 5.00 -8.36 16.33
N ASP A 105 5.15 -7.71 17.49
CA ASP A 105 6.26 -7.92 18.42
C ASP A 105 6.04 -9.08 19.40
N ALA A 106 4.79 -9.46 19.66
CA ALA A 106 4.43 -10.34 20.78
C ALA A 106 4.63 -11.84 20.51
N THR A 107 5.19 -12.24 19.37
CA THR A 107 5.34 -13.65 18.96
C THR A 107 6.78 -14.00 18.54
N SER A 108 7.75 -13.80 19.43
CA SER A 108 9.07 -14.44 19.33
C SER A 108 9.11 -15.79 20.03
#